data_AF-F3G035-F1
#
_entry.id   AF-F3G035-F1
#
_cell.length_a   1.000
_cell.length_b   1.000
_cell.length_c   1.000
_cell.angle_alpha   90.00
_cell.angle_beta   90.00
_cell.angle_gamma   90.00
#
_symmetry.space_group_name_H-M   'P 1'
#
loop_
_entity.id
_entity.type
_entity.pdbx_description
1 polymer ?
#
loop_
_entity_poly.entity_id
_entity_poly.type
_entity_poly.pdbx_seq_one_letter_code
_entity_poly.pdbx_strand_id
1 'polypeptide(L)' 'FLSDPFSKDPNARMYKTGDLGRWLADGNIEYLGRNDDQ' A
#
# COMPACT_ATOMS: atom_id res chain seq x y z
N PHE A 1 -10.00 -5.92 -0.89
CA PHE A 1 -8.83 -6.53 -1.57
C PHE A 1 -8.95 -6.35 -3.07
N LEU A 2 -7.89 -5.94 -3.75
CA LEU A 2 -7.80 -5.69 -5.19
C LEU A 2 -6.97 -6.78 -5.86
N SER A 3 -6.99 -6.87 -7.20
CA SER A 3 -5.99 -7.67 -7.92
C SER A 3 -4.62 -7.01 -7.78
N ASP A 4 -3.57 -7.81 -7.61
CA ASP A 4 -2.19 -7.29 -7.52
C ASP A 4 -1.57 -7.20 -8.93
N PRO A 5 -1.37 -5.99 -9.49
CA PRO A 5 -0.78 -5.83 -10.82
C PRO A 5 0.73 -6.09 -10.87
N PHE A 6 1.40 -6.22 -9.72
CA PHE A 6 2.85 -6.43 -9.64
C PHE A 6 3.22 -7.91 -9.46
N SER A 7 2.25 -8.77 -9.16
CA SER A 7 2.44 -10.21 -9.06
C SER A 7 2.22 -10.91 -10.39
N LYS A 8 2.99 -11.98 -10.62
CA LYS A 8 2.76 -12.90 -11.75
C LYS A 8 1.68 -13.95 -11.46
N ASP A 9 1.31 -14.13 -10.20
CA ASP A 9 0.23 -15.03 -9.80
C ASP A 9 -1.12 -14.35 -10.10
N PRO A 10 -1.96 -14.90 -11.00
CA PRO A 10 -3.25 -14.32 -11.35
C PRO A 10 -4.25 -14.24 -10.17
N ASN A 11 -4.01 -15.01 -9.10
CA ASN A 11 -4.85 -15.00 -7.90
C ASN A 11 -4.30 -14.09 -6.80
N ALA A 12 -3.15 -13.46 -6.99
CA ALA A 12 -2.58 -12.55 -5.99
C ALA A 12 -3.48 -11.34 -5.76
N ARG A 13 -3.60 -10.94 -4.48
CA ARG A 13 -4.46 -9.85 -4.06
C ARG A 13 -3.68 -8.82 -3.27
N MET A 14 -3.94 -7.54 -3.54
CA MET A 14 -3.39 -6.41 -2.81
C MET A 14 -4.42 -5.86 -1.82
N TYR A 15 -3.99 -5.52 -0.61
CA TYR A 15 -4.82 -4.85 0.38
C TYR A 15 -4.60 -3.33 0.34
N LYS A 16 -5.68 -2.56 0.22
CA LYS A 16 -5.66 -1.09 0.31
C LYS A 16 -5.95 -0.71 1.76
N THR A 17 -4.93 -0.32 2.52
CA THR A 17 -5.04 -0.06 3.97
C THR A 17 -5.82 1.23 4.29
N GLY A 18 -5.76 2.21 3.40
CA GLY A 18 -6.26 3.58 3.63
C GLY A 18 -5.21 4.53 4.23
N ASP A 19 -4.04 4.01 4.61
CA ASP A 19 -2.93 4.82 5.11
C ASP A 19 -2.20 5.52 3.96
N LEU A 20 -1.74 6.74 4.23
CA LEU A 20 -0.80 7.48 3.40
C LEU A 20 0.60 7.31 3.97
N GLY A 21 1.55 6.99 3.10
CA GLY A 21 2.96 6.87 3.47
C GLY A 21 3.88 7.23 2.32
N ARG A 22 5.15 7.46 2.65
CA ARG A 22 6.22 7.70 1.66
C ARG A 22 7.47 6.90 2.02
N TRP A 23 8.22 6.51 0.99
CA TRP A 23 9.54 5.94 1.15
C TRP A 23 10.56 7.02 1.51
N LEU A 24 11.42 6.71 2.49
CA LEU A 24 12.61 7.48 2.83
C LEU A 24 13.82 6.96 2.06
N ALA A 25 14.89 7.75 2.01
CA ALA A 25 16.11 7.41 1.28
C ALA A 25 16.84 6.17 1.84
N ASP A 26 16.62 5.84 3.10
CA ASP A 26 17.16 4.66 3.77
C ASP A 26 16.30 3.39 3.56
N GLY A 27 15.19 3.51 2.85
CA GLY A 27 14.25 2.42 2.57
C GLY A 27 13.17 2.22 3.62
N ASN A 28 13.11 3.03 4.68
CA ASN A 28 12.00 2.99 5.64
C ASN A 28 10.75 3.67 5.06
N ILE A 29 9.57 3.30 5.58
CA ILE A 29 8.29 3.96 5.26
C ILE A 29 7.92 4.91 6.40
N GLU A 30 7.69 6.18 6.07
CA GLU A 30 7.11 7.16 6.98
C GLU A 30 5.59 7.19 6.82
N TYR A 31 4.87 7.12 7.94
CA TYR A 31 3.41 7.28 7.99
C TYR A 31 3.02 8.76 7.98
N LEU A 32 2.04 9.13 7.15
CA LEU A 32 1.63 10.52 6.91
C LEU A 32 0.18 10.81 7.29
N GLY A 33 -0.66 9.79 7.48
CA GLY A 33 -2.07 9.97 7.83
C GLY A 33 -3.01 9.01 7.10
N ARG A 34 -4.30 9.37 7.06
CA ARG A 34 -5.39 8.60 6.45
C ARG A 34 -5.86 9.26 5.15
N ASN A 35 -6.39 8.46 4.23
CA ASN A 35 -7.07 8.94 3.02
C ASN A 35 -8.60 8.81 3.07
N ASP A 36 -9.13 8.53 4.25
CA ASP A 36 -10.54 8.31 4.54
C ASP A 36 -10.90 8.87 5.93
N ASP A 37 -12.19 8.80 6.28
CA ASP A 37 -12.78 9.36 7.51
C ASP A 37 -12.99 8.29 8.60
N GLN A 38 -12.01 7.40 8.80
CA GLN A 38 -12.10 6.25 9.72
C GLN A 38 -12.51 6.63 11.16
#